data_AF-A0AAJ2EUD5-F1
#
_entry.id   AF-A0AAJ2EUD5-F1
#
_cell.length_a   1.000
_cell.length_b   1.000
_cell.length_c   1.000
_cell.angle_alpha   90.00
_cell.angle_beta   90.00
_cell.angle_gamma   90.00
#
_symmetry.space_group_name_H-M   'P 1'
#
loop_
_entity.id
_entity.type
_entity.pdbx_description
1 polymer ?
#
loop_
_entity_poly.entity_id
_entity_poly.type
_entity_poly.pdbx_seq_one_letter_code
_entity_poly.pdbx_strand_id
1 'polypeptide(L)'
;MPVENWMQFGTFAEQEEFVYPTANAHTGVIVNGNMAAHSPSAMAGFLLKKISPTTKFIIDPFTHAFQHSPSFITGPNKKVKSSIAKLAEQFSSPITDHLGQKALQATDFAHSDLYQYTSKVLEFQRCYLHKYMEKSDVAKYLDEDEVQREPYALIAPYFYLTDVNYGEWAELYVRLLGEAKSYAKEKALNPKIFASLVINRGLLHSKELCTLVDSLNSHAPDGFLVWIDELNEKTASIPDLEACLKLYKQLRGNQEREVINLHGGYFSILAGSPDFGSCLTAVCHGPEYGESRAVVPVGGGIPTSKFYVPDMHSREKYRDCLQWFNTAGWLNDATTFHREVCGCEHCKKVLSGDPANFVKFGGEGSVRTIQRGKTVVNLQFPTKEEKVNCLKHYLNTKNAEHQKVATLNGQQLLADLTAAIDKLKPVTGIEYISHLVRWRCVLSGL
;
A
#
# COMPACT_ATOMS: atom_id res chain seq x y z
N MET A 1 9.21 -15.48 -10.74
CA MET A 1 9.81 -14.13 -10.77
C MET A 1 9.84 -13.60 -9.34
N PRO A 2 10.84 -12.80 -8.94
CA PRO A 2 10.85 -12.22 -7.60
C PRO A 2 9.67 -11.26 -7.43
N VAL A 3 9.12 -11.21 -6.21
CA VAL A 3 8.02 -10.30 -5.88
C VAL A 3 8.52 -8.85 -5.89
N GLU A 4 7.86 -7.99 -6.67
CA GLU A 4 8.27 -6.61 -6.86
C GLU A 4 7.93 -5.74 -5.64
N ASN A 5 8.81 -4.78 -5.31
CA ASN A 5 8.60 -3.80 -4.25
C ASN A 5 7.92 -2.55 -4.83
N TRP A 6 6.68 -2.29 -4.41
CA TRP A 6 5.89 -1.15 -4.84
C TRP A 6 5.65 -0.19 -3.67
N MET A 7 5.46 1.09 -3.97
CA MET A 7 5.16 2.08 -2.93
C MET A 7 4.04 3.02 -3.36
N GLN A 8 3.10 3.30 -2.46
CA GLN A 8 2.00 4.22 -2.74
C GLN A 8 2.36 5.64 -2.29
N PHE A 9 2.14 6.59 -3.19
CA PHE A 9 2.39 8.02 -2.99
C PHE A 9 1.27 8.65 -2.17
N GLY A 10 1.54 8.93 -0.89
CA GLY A 10 0.58 9.52 0.04
C GLY A 10 0.54 11.04 -0.05
N THR A 11 1.71 11.69 -0.07
CA THR A 11 1.84 13.16 -0.08
C THR A 11 3.16 13.62 -0.70
N PHE A 12 3.20 14.85 -1.23
CA PHE A 12 4.44 15.47 -1.72
C PHE A 12 5.54 15.62 -0.66
N ALA A 13 5.19 15.59 0.62
CA ALA A 13 6.19 15.58 1.69
C ALA A 13 7.05 14.30 1.71
N GLU A 14 6.59 13.21 1.09
CA GLU A 14 7.24 11.90 1.05
C GLU A 14 8.03 11.66 -0.25
N GLN A 15 8.12 12.65 -1.15
CA GLN A 15 8.71 12.44 -2.48
C GLN A 15 10.18 11.95 -2.46
N GLU A 16 10.95 12.35 -1.43
CA GLU A 16 12.35 11.93 -1.27
C GLU A 16 12.48 10.46 -0.89
N GLU A 17 11.41 9.85 -0.40
CA GLU A 17 11.43 8.46 0.03
C GLU A 17 11.37 7.50 -1.15
N PHE A 18 10.92 7.95 -2.33
CA PHE A 18 10.86 7.16 -3.56
C PHE A 18 12.21 6.96 -4.25
N VAL A 19 13.24 7.72 -3.85
CA VAL A 19 14.63 7.55 -4.34
C VAL A 19 15.53 6.90 -3.29
N TYR A 20 14.93 6.45 -2.19
CA TYR A 20 15.60 5.90 -1.04
C TYR A 20 15.12 4.45 -0.81
N PRO A 21 15.98 3.51 -0.38
CA PRO A 21 17.42 3.67 -0.10
C PRO A 21 18.30 3.81 -1.33
N THR A 22 17.79 3.40 -2.50
CA THR A 22 18.42 3.63 -3.79
C THR A 22 17.35 4.02 -4.81
N ALA A 23 17.74 4.66 -5.92
CA ALA A 23 16.80 5.12 -6.95
C ALA A 23 15.96 3.98 -7.58
N ASN A 24 16.42 2.73 -7.48
CA ASN A 24 15.76 1.55 -8.04
C ASN A 24 15.21 0.60 -6.96
N ALA A 25 15.11 1.04 -5.70
CA ALA A 25 14.58 0.22 -4.61
C ALA A 25 13.10 -0.15 -4.80
N HIS A 26 12.36 0.68 -5.55
CA HIS A 26 10.95 0.48 -5.86
C HIS A 26 10.78 0.25 -7.37
N THR A 27 10.18 -0.89 -7.72
CA THR A 27 9.88 -1.25 -9.11
C THR A 27 8.65 -0.50 -9.62
N GLY A 28 7.74 -0.13 -8.72
CA GLY A 28 6.54 0.62 -9.09
C GLY A 28 6.03 1.61 -8.04
N VAL A 29 5.29 2.61 -8.49
CA VAL A 29 4.60 3.61 -7.67
C VAL A 29 3.11 3.67 -7.98
N ILE A 30 2.29 3.77 -6.93
CA ILE A 30 0.84 3.98 -7.06
C ILE A 30 0.51 5.40 -6.63
N VAL A 31 -0.07 6.18 -7.53
CA VAL A 31 -0.46 7.57 -7.29
C VAL A 31 -1.97 7.65 -7.16
N ASN A 32 -2.48 8.27 -6.10
CA ASN A 32 -3.91 8.50 -5.98
C ASN A 32 -4.38 9.59 -6.97
N GLY A 33 -5.45 9.31 -7.69
CA GLY A 33 -6.01 10.18 -8.74
C GLY A 33 -6.42 11.55 -8.21
N ASN A 34 -6.88 11.64 -6.97
CA ASN A 34 -7.20 12.93 -6.36
C ASN A 34 -5.97 13.85 -6.20
N MET A 35 -4.78 13.28 -6.00
CA MET A 35 -3.52 14.02 -5.95
C MET A 35 -3.10 14.49 -7.35
N ALA A 36 -3.21 13.61 -8.34
CA ALA A 36 -2.95 13.95 -9.74
C ALA A 36 -3.89 15.08 -10.21
N ALA A 37 -5.18 15.01 -9.89
CA ALA A 37 -6.16 16.04 -10.23
C ALA A 37 -5.94 17.36 -9.46
N HIS A 38 -5.52 17.29 -8.20
CA HIS A 38 -5.38 18.49 -7.38
C HIS A 38 -4.13 19.31 -7.71
N SER A 39 -3.00 18.62 -7.92
CA SER A 39 -1.67 19.20 -8.11
C SER A 39 -0.95 18.59 -9.31
N PRO A 40 -1.51 18.71 -10.52
CA PRO A 40 -1.01 17.99 -11.70
C PRO A 40 0.43 18.36 -12.09
N SER A 41 0.81 19.63 -12.02
CA SER A 41 2.19 20.06 -12.32
C SER A 41 3.22 19.45 -11.37
N ALA A 42 2.90 19.39 -10.07
CA ALA A 42 3.79 18.79 -9.09
C ALA A 42 3.87 17.27 -9.28
N MET A 43 2.75 16.62 -9.63
CA MET A 43 2.73 15.19 -9.93
C MET A 43 3.54 14.85 -11.19
N ALA A 44 3.35 15.61 -12.28
CA ALA A 44 4.15 15.47 -13.49
C ALA A 44 5.65 15.66 -13.21
N GLY A 45 6.01 16.69 -12.43
CA GLY A 45 7.39 16.91 -11.98
C GLY A 45 7.95 15.74 -11.17
N PHE A 46 7.15 15.16 -10.26
CA PHE A 46 7.55 13.96 -9.50
C PHE A 46 7.80 12.76 -10.42
N LEU A 47 6.87 12.45 -11.33
CA LEU A 47 6.96 11.29 -12.23
C LEU A 47 8.11 11.37 -13.23
N LEU A 48 8.50 12.59 -13.65
CA LEU A 48 9.59 12.81 -14.59
C LEU A 48 10.96 13.00 -13.90
N LYS A 49 11.00 13.67 -12.75
CA LYS A 49 12.26 14.11 -12.13
C LYS A 49 12.72 13.20 -10.99
N LYS A 50 11.78 12.67 -10.21
CA LYS A 50 12.10 12.04 -8.92
C LYS A 50 12.25 10.54 -9.07
N ILE A 51 11.32 9.86 -9.72
CA ILE A 51 11.40 8.41 -9.91
C ILE A 51 12.19 8.06 -11.17
N SER A 52 12.81 6.89 -11.19
CA SER A 52 13.54 6.40 -12.37
C SER A 52 12.60 6.27 -13.58
N PRO A 53 13.07 6.53 -14.82
CA PRO A 53 12.32 6.25 -16.04
C PRO A 53 11.84 4.79 -16.15
N THR A 54 12.54 3.85 -15.50
CA THR A 54 12.17 2.43 -15.47
C THR A 54 11.17 2.07 -14.37
N THR A 55 10.92 2.95 -13.38
CA THR A 55 10.01 2.69 -12.26
C THR A 55 8.56 2.80 -12.73
N LYS A 56 7.85 1.69 -12.88
CA LYS A 56 6.44 1.65 -13.32
C LYS A 56 5.59 2.61 -12.49
N PHE A 57 4.59 3.27 -13.07
CA PHE A 57 3.61 4.02 -12.29
C PHE A 57 2.19 3.66 -12.70
N ILE A 58 1.28 3.70 -11.72
CA ILE A 58 -0.16 3.54 -11.93
C ILE A 58 -0.86 4.71 -11.23
N ILE A 59 -1.89 5.26 -11.87
CA ILE A 59 -2.79 6.24 -11.23
C ILE A 59 -4.04 5.50 -10.74
N ASP A 60 -4.17 5.31 -9.44
CA ASP A 60 -5.41 4.82 -8.83
C ASP A 60 -6.53 5.84 -9.05
N PRO A 61 -7.60 5.52 -9.81
CA PRO A 61 -8.66 6.48 -10.09
C PRO A 61 -9.44 6.87 -8.82
N PHE A 62 -9.30 6.14 -7.72
CA PHE A 62 -9.86 6.47 -6.42
C PHE A 62 -11.39 6.65 -6.46
N THR A 63 -12.06 5.85 -7.28
CA THR A 63 -13.51 5.93 -7.56
C THR A 63 -14.37 5.50 -6.37
N HIS A 64 -13.90 4.55 -5.56
CA HIS A 64 -14.57 4.14 -4.32
C HIS A 64 -14.79 5.30 -3.33
N ALA A 65 -13.99 6.37 -3.39
CA ALA A 65 -14.10 7.52 -2.50
C ALA A 65 -15.49 8.20 -2.56
N PHE A 66 -16.18 8.09 -3.70
CA PHE A 66 -17.53 8.68 -3.90
C PHE A 66 -18.66 7.81 -3.32
N GLN A 67 -18.39 6.54 -3.03
CA GLN A 67 -19.35 5.60 -2.42
C GLN A 67 -19.52 5.84 -0.92
N HIS A 68 -18.54 6.47 -0.26
CA HIS A 68 -18.60 6.68 1.18
C HIS A 68 -19.47 7.88 1.56
N SER A 69 -19.81 7.98 2.85
CA SER A 69 -20.51 9.13 3.40
C SER A 69 -19.85 10.45 2.96
N PRO A 70 -20.63 11.47 2.54
CA PRO A 70 -20.10 12.79 2.19
C PRO A 70 -19.20 13.42 3.26
N SER A 71 -19.35 13.04 4.53
CA SER A 71 -18.49 13.51 5.63
C SER A 71 -17.01 13.17 5.42
N PHE A 72 -16.67 12.12 4.67
CA PHE A 72 -15.27 11.75 4.43
C PHE A 72 -14.59 12.59 3.33
N ILE A 73 -15.38 13.13 2.41
CA ILE A 73 -14.91 13.95 1.28
C ILE A 73 -15.17 15.46 1.46
N THR A 74 -15.84 15.85 2.54
CA THR A 74 -16.09 17.25 2.90
C THR A 74 -15.12 17.73 3.99
N GLY A 75 -14.86 19.04 4.01
CA GLY A 75 -14.07 19.70 5.05
C GLY A 75 -14.94 20.21 6.21
N PRO A 76 -14.34 20.95 7.18
CA PRO A 76 -15.04 21.46 8.37
C PRO A 76 -16.31 22.26 8.07
N ASN A 77 -16.36 22.97 6.94
CA ASN A 77 -17.49 23.80 6.53
C ASN A 77 -18.52 23.03 5.66
N LYS A 78 -18.50 21.68 5.67
CA LYS A 78 -19.29 20.80 4.79
C LYS A 78 -19.06 21.00 3.28
N LYS A 79 -18.08 21.84 2.89
CA LYS A 79 -17.67 22.02 1.49
C LYS A 79 -16.84 20.81 1.05
N VAL A 80 -17.10 20.29 -0.15
CA VAL A 80 -16.30 19.23 -0.76
C VAL A 80 -14.84 19.65 -0.87
N LYS A 81 -13.91 18.77 -0.48
CA LYS A 81 -12.47 19.00 -0.59
C LYS A 81 -12.09 19.26 -2.05
N SER A 82 -11.28 20.29 -2.30
CA SER A 82 -10.93 20.69 -3.66
C SER A 82 -10.30 19.57 -4.49
N SER A 83 -9.49 18.70 -3.88
CA SER A 83 -8.89 17.54 -4.56
C SER A 83 -9.94 16.53 -5.05
N ILE A 84 -11.01 16.34 -4.28
CA ILE A 84 -12.11 15.44 -4.65
C ILE A 84 -13.01 16.08 -5.71
N ALA A 85 -13.32 17.37 -5.59
CA ALA A 85 -14.12 18.08 -6.57
C ALA A 85 -13.46 18.08 -7.97
N LYS A 86 -12.17 18.42 -8.04
CA LYS A 86 -11.39 18.40 -9.30
C LYS A 86 -11.33 17.01 -9.92
N LEU A 87 -11.24 15.96 -9.10
CA LEU A 87 -11.26 14.58 -9.59
C LEU A 87 -12.64 14.21 -10.16
N ALA A 88 -13.72 14.51 -9.43
CA ALA A 88 -15.09 14.26 -9.88
C ALA A 88 -15.40 14.92 -11.23
N GLU A 89 -14.91 16.16 -11.44
CA GLU A 89 -15.05 16.86 -12.72
C GLU A 89 -14.45 16.09 -13.90
N GLN A 90 -13.38 15.30 -13.68
CA GLN A 90 -12.79 14.48 -14.74
C GLN A 90 -13.67 13.27 -15.08
N PHE A 91 -14.44 12.76 -14.12
CA PHE A 91 -15.27 11.57 -14.29
C PHE A 91 -16.69 11.89 -14.75
N SER A 92 -17.19 13.10 -14.47
CA SER A 92 -18.53 13.59 -14.80
C SER A 92 -19.69 12.80 -14.14
N SER A 93 -20.88 12.83 -14.73
CA SER A 93 -22.05 12.08 -14.25
C SER A 93 -21.78 10.56 -14.27
N PRO A 94 -22.26 9.79 -13.27
CA PRO A 94 -23.15 10.21 -12.17
C PRO A 94 -22.44 10.80 -10.95
N ILE A 95 -21.10 10.87 -10.95
CA ILE A 95 -20.32 11.33 -9.79
C ILE A 95 -20.63 12.77 -9.44
N THR A 96 -20.62 13.67 -10.43
CA THR A 96 -20.85 15.10 -10.22
C THR A 96 -22.25 15.42 -9.72
N ASP A 97 -23.23 14.58 -10.06
CA ASP A 97 -24.65 14.84 -9.80
C ASP A 97 -24.99 14.63 -8.32
N HIS A 98 -24.24 13.76 -7.64
CA HIS A 98 -24.44 13.41 -6.23
C HIS A 98 -23.33 13.92 -5.31
N LEU A 99 -22.28 14.52 -5.86
CA LEU A 99 -21.06 14.91 -5.13
C LEU A 99 -21.37 15.79 -3.91
N GLY A 100 -21.01 15.29 -2.72
CA GLY A 100 -21.18 16.02 -1.47
C GLY A 100 -22.62 16.09 -0.94
N GLN A 101 -23.60 15.54 -1.67
CA GLN A 101 -25.01 15.52 -1.28
C GLN A 101 -25.38 14.21 -0.59
N LYS A 102 -25.01 13.08 -1.21
CA LYS A 102 -25.21 11.73 -0.68
C LYS A 102 -24.03 10.84 -1.05
N ALA A 103 -23.93 9.69 -0.38
CA ALA A 103 -23.08 8.60 -0.85
C ALA A 103 -23.59 8.11 -2.20
N LEU A 104 -22.69 7.88 -3.14
CA LEU A 104 -23.03 7.29 -4.43
C LEU A 104 -23.57 5.87 -4.21
N GLN A 105 -24.61 5.50 -4.96
CA GLN A 105 -25.26 4.19 -4.93
C GLN A 105 -25.14 3.52 -6.30
N ALA A 106 -25.17 2.18 -6.34
CA ALA A 106 -25.10 1.45 -7.61
C ALA A 106 -26.27 1.81 -8.55
N THR A 107 -27.44 2.12 -7.98
CA THR A 107 -28.64 2.57 -8.71
C THR A 107 -28.46 3.92 -9.39
N ASP A 108 -27.53 4.77 -8.96
CA ASP A 108 -27.22 6.04 -9.63
C ASP A 108 -26.62 5.81 -11.04
N PHE A 109 -26.11 4.59 -11.29
CA PHE A 109 -25.61 4.18 -12.60
C PHE A 109 -26.65 3.50 -13.50
N ALA A 110 -27.87 3.24 -13.01
CA ALA A 110 -28.87 2.44 -13.74
C ALA A 110 -29.26 3.03 -15.11
N HIS A 111 -29.21 4.35 -15.24
CA HIS A 111 -29.50 5.09 -16.48
C HIS A 111 -28.28 5.83 -17.04
N SER A 112 -27.10 5.57 -16.47
CA SER A 112 -25.86 6.21 -16.92
C SER A 112 -25.26 5.45 -18.11
N ASP A 113 -24.59 6.17 -19.00
CA ASP A 113 -23.73 5.57 -20.01
C ASP A 113 -22.43 5.08 -19.34
N LEU A 114 -22.39 3.78 -19.03
CA LEU A 114 -21.25 3.15 -18.35
C LEU A 114 -19.97 3.21 -19.19
N TYR A 115 -20.10 3.11 -20.51
CA TYR A 115 -18.95 3.17 -21.41
C TYR A 115 -18.35 4.58 -21.37
N GLN A 116 -19.18 5.61 -21.47
CA GLN A 116 -18.73 7.00 -21.41
C GLN A 116 -18.08 7.32 -20.06
N TYR A 117 -18.70 6.91 -18.94
CA TYR A 117 -18.13 7.10 -17.61
C TYR A 117 -16.78 6.39 -17.48
N THR A 118 -16.71 5.11 -17.86
CA THR A 118 -15.48 4.31 -17.79
C THR A 118 -14.37 4.90 -18.67
N SER A 119 -14.71 5.32 -19.89
CA SER A 119 -13.76 5.95 -20.81
C SER A 119 -13.14 7.21 -20.21
N LYS A 120 -13.95 8.08 -19.58
CA LYS A 120 -13.43 9.28 -18.91
C LYS A 120 -12.48 8.96 -17.76
N VAL A 121 -12.80 7.94 -16.96
CA VAL A 121 -11.92 7.48 -15.87
C VAL A 121 -10.58 6.96 -16.41
N LEU A 122 -10.59 6.24 -17.53
CA LEU A 122 -9.37 5.71 -18.16
C LEU A 122 -8.57 6.80 -18.89
N GLU A 123 -9.24 7.73 -19.57
CA GLU A 123 -8.61 8.89 -20.22
C GLU A 123 -7.96 9.82 -19.19
N PHE A 124 -8.58 10.00 -18.02
CA PHE A 124 -7.96 10.72 -16.92
C PHE A 124 -6.63 10.08 -16.49
N GLN A 125 -6.61 8.76 -16.28
CA GLN A 125 -5.39 8.06 -15.88
C GLN A 125 -4.30 8.15 -16.95
N ARG A 126 -4.68 7.99 -18.22
CA ARG A 126 -3.74 7.96 -19.35
C ARG A 126 -3.19 9.34 -19.68
N CYS A 127 -4.07 10.28 -20.04
CA CYS A 127 -3.67 11.50 -20.74
C CYS A 127 -3.66 12.76 -19.87
N TYR A 128 -4.27 12.75 -18.67
CA TYR A 128 -4.48 13.99 -17.92
C TYR A 128 -3.17 14.71 -17.57
N LEU A 129 -2.11 13.96 -17.28
CA LEU A 129 -0.82 14.50 -16.86
C LEU A 129 0.08 14.91 -18.05
N HIS A 130 -0.14 14.43 -19.27
CA HIS A 130 0.75 14.68 -20.41
C HIS A 130 1.01 16.16 -20.66
N LYS A 131 -0.06 16.97 -20.72
CA LYS A 131 0.07 18.43 -20.90
C LYS A 131 0.85 19.14 -19.79
N TYR A 132 0.95 18.54 -18.62
CA TYR A 132 1.71 19.08 -17.49
C TYR A 132 3.14 18.54 -17.47
N MET A 133 3.34 17.32 -17.97
CA MET A 133 4.65 16.73 -18.22
C MET A 133 5.39 17.52 -19.30
N GLU A 134 4.75 17.81 -20.43
CA GLU A 134 5.30 18.64 -21.52
C GLU A 134 5.71 20.06 -21.05
N LYS A 135 4.95 20.62 -20.10
CA LYS A 135 5.22 21.95 -19.54
C LYS A 135 6.23 21.94 -18.39
N SER A 136 6.68 20.76 -17.96
CA SER A 136 7.68 20.62 -16.89
C SER A 136 9.01 21.18 -17.36
N ASP A 137 9.73 21.89 -16.49
CA ASP A 137 11.08 22.37 -16.82
C ASP A 137 12.06 21.24 -17.15
N VAL A 138 11.80 20.03 -16.63
CA VAL A 138 12.63 18.85 -16.88
C VAL A 138 12.40 18.30 -18.30
N ALA A 139 11.23 18.54 -18.90
CA ALA A 139 10.91 18.03 -20.23
C ALA A 139 11.87 18.54 -21.33
N LYS A 140 12.54 19.67 -21.09
CA LYS A 140 13.57 20.24 -21.99
C LYS A 140 14.82 19.34 -22.13
N TYR A 141 14.98 18.37 -21.24
CA TYR A 141 16.14 17.49 -21.15
C TYR A 141 15.80 16.02 -21.37
N LEU A 142 14.58 15.71 -21.80
CA LEU A 142 14.07 14.36 -21.99
C LEU A 142 13.62 14.19 -23.45
N ASP A 143 13.67 12.97 -23.95
CA ASP A 143 13.09 12.62 -25.24
C ASP A 143 11.55 12.63 -25.19
N GLU A 144 10.88 12.75 -26.33
CA GLU A 144 9.41 12.97 -26.40
C GLU A 144 8.62 11.84 -25.71
N ASP A 145 9.07 10.59 -25.85
CA ASP A 145 8.50 9.41 -25.21
C ASP A 145 8.76 9.34 -23.70
N GLU A 146 9.85 9.94 -23.22
CA GLU A 146 10.13 10.11 -21.80
C GLU A 146 9.29 11.24 -21.18
N VAL A 147 8.98 12.28 -21.95
CA VAL A 147 8.10 13.39 -21.53
C VAL A 147 6.66 12.93 -21.42
N GLN A 148 6.12 12.24 -22.44
CA GLN A 148 4.75 11.74 -22.43
C GLN A 148 4.67 10.33 -21.85
N ARG A 149 5.20 10.18 -20.65
CA ARG A 149 5.29 8.89 -19.98
C ARG A 149 3.91 8.33 -19.66
N GLU A 150 3.57 7.18 -20.25
CA GLU A 150 2.30 6.48 -20.06
C GLU A 150 2.28 5.64 -18.76
N PRO A 151 1.13 5.50 -18.07
CA PRO A 151 1.01 4.62 -16.92
C PRO A 151 1.17 3.15 -17.34
N TYR A 152 1.78 2.36 -16.45
CA TYR A 152 2.03 0.93 -16.65
C TYR A 152 0.77 0.11 -16.88
N ALA A 153 -0.31 0.48 -16.19
CA ALA A 153 -1.63 -0.11 -16.33
C ALA A 153 -2.70 0.95 -16.07
N LEU A 154 -3.88 0.76 -16.66
CA LEU A 154 -5.08 1.53 -16.36
C LEU A 154 -6.00 0.68 -15.49
N ILE A 155 -6.61 1.28 -14.48
CA ILE A 155 -7.50 0.60 -13.54
C ILE A 155 -8.95 0.90 -13.94
N ALA A 156 -9.75 -0.16 -14.11
CA ALA A 156 -11.19 -0.04 -14.30
C ALA A 156 -11.84 0.64 -13.08
N PRO A 157 -12.91 1.45 -13.26
CA PRO A 157 -13.64 2.02 -12.13
C PRO A 157 -14.09 0.91 -11.16
N TYR A 158 -13.94 1.16 -9.85
CA TYR A 158 -14.16 0.15 -8.82
C TYR A 158 -14.78 0.77 -7.56
N PHE A 159 -15.35 -0.08 -6.72
CA PHE A 159 -16.00 0.33 -5.48
C PHE A 159 -15.60 -0.59 -4.33
N TYR A 160 -15.80 -0.12 -3.10
CA TYR A 160 -15.56 -0.89 -1.89
C TYR A 160 -16.74 -1.84 -1.63
N LEU A 161 -16.44 -3.14 -1.60
CA LEU A 161 -17.41 -4.20 -1.37
C LEU A 161 -17.30 -4.73 0.07
N THR A 162 -18.44 -5.02 0.66
CA THR A 162 -18.59 -5.54 2.02
C THR A 162 -19.60 -6.68 2.00
N ASP A 163 -19.64 -7.46 3.06
CA ASP A 163 -20.67 -8.47 3.31
C ASP A 163 -22.09 -7.90 3.35
N VAL A 164 -22.25 -6.58 3.49
CA VAL A 164 -23.54 -5.90 3.51
C VAL A 164 -23.96 -5.38 2.13
N ASN A 165 -23.03 -4.76 1.39
CA ASN A 165 -23.37 -4.07 0.13
C ASN A 165 -22.99 -4.88 -1.13
N TYR A 166 -22.39 -6.07 -0.99
CA TYR A 166 -21.93 -6.89 -2.12
C TYR A 166 -22.99 -7.05 -3.22
N GLY A 167 -24.21 -7.43 -2.83
CA GLY A 167 -25.29 -7.71 -3.79
C GLY A 167 -25.73 -6.52 -4.61
N GLU A 168 -25.48 -5.29 -4.14
CA GLU A 168 -25.83 -4.06 -4.86
C GLU A 168 -24.77 -3.66 -5.89
N TRP A 169 -23.49 -3.90 -5.57
CA TRP A 169 -22.37 -3.34 -6.33
C TRP A 169 -21.64 -4.33 -7.23
N ALA A 170 -21.71 -5.62 -6.93
CA ALA A 170 -20.92 -6.64 -7.63
C ALA A 170 -21.17 -6.66 -9.15
N GLU A 171 -22.43 -6.63 -9.58
CA GLU A 171 -22.78 -6.65 -11.01
C GLU A 171 -22.27 -5.39 -11.73
N LEU A 172 -22.48 -4.22 -11.14
CA LEU A 172 -21.99 -2.95 -11.69
C LEU A 172 -20.47 -2.97 -11.84
N TYR A 173 -19.75 -3.49 -10.84
CA TYR A 173 -18.30 -3.58 -10.88
C TYR A 173 -17.80 -4.46 -12.04
N VAL A 174 -18.39 -5.64 -12.22
CA VAL A 174 -18.05 -6.55 -13.33
C VAL A 174 -18.31 -5.87 -14.69
N ARG A 175 -19.44 -5.15 -14.82
CA ARG A 175 -19.77 -4.41 -16.05
C ARG A 175 -18.76 -3.31 -16.34
N LEU A 176 -18.34 -2.53 -15.34
CA LEU A 176 -17.33 -1.48 -15.50
C LEU A 176 -15.97 -2.02 -15.97
N LEU A 177 -15.58 -3.22 -15.50
CA LEU A 177 -14.39 -3.90 -16.02
C LEU A 177 -14.57 -4.29 -17.50
N GLY A 178 -15.75 -4.81 -17.86
CA GLY A 178 -16.11 -5.08 -19.25
C GLY A 178 -15.97 -3.85 -20.14
N GLU A 179 -16.53 -2.71 -19.72
CA GLU A 179 -16.41 -1.44 -20.45
C GLU A 179 -14.96 -0.96 -20.59
N ALA A 180 -14.12 -1.20 -19.56
CA ALA A 180 -12.71 -0.85 -19.63
C ALA A 180 -11.95 -1.67 -20.68
N LYS A 181 -12.26 -2.97 -20.83
CA LYS A 181 -11.71 -3.82 -21.90
C LYS A 181 -12.25 -3.41 -23.27
N SER A 182 -13.53 -3.05 -23.37
CA SER A 182 -14.14 -2.50 -24.60
C SER A 182 -13.44 -1.22 -25.05
N TYR A 183 -13.19 -0.29 -24.13
CA TYR A 183 -12.47 0.97 -24.41
C TYR A 183 -11.07 0.71 -24.97
N ALA A 184 -10.29 -0.17 -24.34
CA ALA A 184 -8.94 -0.50 -24.81
C ALA A 184 -8.96 -1.06 -26.24
N LYS A 185 -9.92 -1.96 -26.53
CA LYS A 185 -10.11 -2.57 -27.84
C LYS A 185 -10.54 -1.55 -28.90
N GLU A 186 -11.55 -0.72 -28.62
CA GLU A 186 -12.09 0.25 -29.58
C GLU A 186 -11.05 1.29 -29.98
N LYS A 187 -10.26 1.77 -29.02
CA LYS A 187 -9.21 2.76 -29.27
C LYS A 187 -7.93 2.16 -29.87
N ALA A 188 -7.92 0.85 -30.14
CA ALA A 188 -6.75 0.10 -30.61
C ALA A 188 -5.50 0.34 -29.74
N LEU A 189 -5.71 0.45 -28.42
CA LEU A 189 -4.65 0.64 -27.46
C LEU A 189 -4.25 -0.72 -26.88
N ASN A 190 -3.00 -0.82 -26.44
CA ASN A 190 -2.52 -2.02 -25.75
C ASN A 190 -2.04 -1.77 -24.29
N PRO A 191 -2.75 -0.97 -23.45
CA PRO A 191 -2.40 -0.86 -22.05
C PRO A 191 -2.86 -2.12 -21.32
N LYS A 192 -2.17 -2.44 -20.23
CA LYS A 192 -2.69 -3.40 -19.26
C LYS A 192 -3.95 -2.82 -18.60
N ILE A 193 -5.01 -3.61 -18.52
CA ILE A 193 -6.24 -3.26 -17.81
C ILE A 193 -6.32 -4.05 -16.50
N PHE A 194 -6.29 -3.33 -15.39
CA PHE A 194 -6.34 -3.90 -14.06
C PHE A 194 -7.74 -3.74 -13.45
N ALA A 195 -8.16 -4.76 -12.70
CA ALA A 195 -9.32 -4.68 -11.83
C ALA A 195 -8.86 -4.43 -10.38
N SER A 196 -9.45 -3.48 -9.67
CA SER A 196 -9.09 -3.18 -8.27
C SER A 196 -10.12 -3.76 -7.31
N LEU A 197 -9.79 -4.88 -6.69
CA LEU A 197 -10.63 -5.57 -5.71
C LEU A 197 -10.41 -4.98 -4.32
N VAL A 198 -11.33 -4.10 -3.91
CA VAL A 198 -11.33 -3.49 -2.58
C VAL A 198 -12.50 -4.06 -1.77
N ILE A 199 -12.18 -4.89 -0.78
CA ILE A 199 -13.16 -5.65 0.01
C ILE A 199 -12.95 -5.47 1.50
N ASN A 200 -13.97 -5.64 2.33
CA ASN A 200 -13.75 -5.84 3.77
C ASN A 200 -13.33 -7.28 4.08
N ARG A 201 -12.71 -7.47 5.26
CA ARG A 201 -12.35 -8.80 5.75
C ARG A 201 -13.54 -9.76 5.85
N GLY A 202 -14.76 -9.26 6.06
CA GLY A 202 -15.99 -10.08 6.14
C GLY A 202 -16.24 -10.92 4.88
N LEU A 203 -15.94 -10.38 3.69
CA LEU A 203 -16.10 -11.10 2.43
C LEU A 203 -15.05 -12.18 2.18
N LEU A 204 -13.91 -12.16 2.88
CA LEU A 204 -12.78 -13.03 2.58
C LEU A 204 -13.11 -14.52 2.65
N HIS A 205 -14.08 -14.89 3.49
CA HIS A 205 -14.52 -16.27 3.72
C HIS A 205 -15.82 -16.62 2.97
N SER A 206 -16.36 -15.69 2.20
CA SER A 206 -17.69 -15.83 1.59
C SER A 206 -17.63 -16.58 0.25
N LYS A 207 -18.73 -17.23 -0.13
CA LYS A 207 -18.84 -17.87 -1.45
C LYS A 207 -19.06 -16.83 -2.55
N GLU A 208 -19.68 -15.72 -2.16
CA GLU A 208 -19.93 -14.53 -2.95
C GLU A 208 -18.63 -13.98 -3.53
N LEU A 209 -17.56 -13.92 -2.72
CA LEU A 209 -16.26 -13.48 -3.19
C LEU A 209 -15.71 -14.39 -4.30
N CYS A 210 -15.82 -15.72 -4.15
CA CYS A 210 -15.41 -16.65 -5.19
C CYS A 210 -16.16 -16.40 -6.51
N THR A 211 -17.49 -16.23 -6.44
CA THR A 211 -18.32 -15.95 -7.62
C THR A 211 -17.96 -14.63 -8.29
N LEU A 212 -17.68 -13.58 -7.51
CA LEU A 212 -17.21 -12.31 -8.04
C LEU A 212 -15.86 -12.45 -8.74
N VAL A 213 -14.90 -13.14 -8.12
CA VAL A 213 -13.58 -13.36 -8.72
C VAL A 213 -13.69 -14.10 -10.04
N ASP A 214 -14.53 -15.14 -10.11
CA ASP A 214 -14.77 -15.86 -11.37
C ASP A 214 -15.41 -14.96 -12.44
N SER A 215 -16.34 -14.10 -12.04
CA SER A 215 -16.98 -13.13 -12.94
C SER A 215 -15.98 -12.10 -13.46
N LEU A 216 -15.12 -11.56 -12.60
CA LEU A 216 -14.05 -10.64 -13.00
C LEU A 216 -13.04 -11.33 -13.94
N ASN A 217 -12.66 -12.58 -13.62
CA ASN A 217 -11.75 -13.38 -14.44
C ASN A 217 -12.30 -13.65 -15.84
N SER A 218 -13.63 -13.74 -16.01
CA SER A 218 -14.26 -13.94 -17.32
C SER A 218 -14.02 -12.79 -18.30
N HIS A 219 -13.72 -11.59 -17.80
CA HIS A 219 -13.32 -10.43 -18.61
C HIS A 219 -11.82 -10.38 -18.92
N ALA A 220 -11.04 -11.38 -18.48
CA ALA A 220 -9.60 -11.49 -18.71
C ALA A 220 -8.82 -10.17 -18.42
N PRO A 221 -8.90 -9.62 -17.18
CA PRO A 221 -8.04 -8.52 -16.78
C PRO A 221 -6.58 -8.97 -16.82
N ASP A 222 -5.71 -8.01 -17.14
CA ASP A 222 -4.25 -8.22 -17.21
C ASP A 222 -3.64 -8.30 -15.81
N GLY A 223 -4.32 -7.75 -14.81
CA GLY A 223 -3.94 -7.88 -13.42
C GLY A 223 -5.00 -7.41 -12.43
N PHE A 224 -4.70 -7.61 -11.16
CA PHE A 224 -5.50 -7.18 -10.03
C PHE A 224 -4.71 -6.30 -9.08
N LEU A 225 -5.33 -5.24 -8.59
CA LEU A 225 -4.95 -4.58 -7.34
C LEU A 225 -5.84 -5.11 -6.23
N VAL A 226 -5.28 -5.48 -5.09
CA VAL A 226 -6.05 -6.05 -3.98
C VAL A 226 -5.88 -5.21 -2.73
N TRP A 227 -6.99 -4.84 -2.11
CA TRP A 227 -7.03 -4.17 -0.81
C TRP A 227 -8.10 -4.83 0.05
N ILE A 228 -7.65 -5.52 1.09
CA ILE A 228 -8.53 -6.13 2.10
C ILE A 228 -8.56 -5.21 3.31
N ASP A 229 -9.65 -4.48 3.47
CA ASP A 229 -9.89 -3.61 4.61
C ASP A 229 -10.02 -4.41 5.92
N GLU A 230 -9.61 -3.81 7.02
CA GLU A 230 -9.59 -4.43 8.36
C GLU A 230 -8.73 -5.71 8.46
N LEU A 231 -7.83 -5.91 7.51
CA LEU A 231 -6.82 -6.96 7.55
C LEU A 231 -5.44 -6.37 7.86
N ASN A 232 -4.83 -6.89 8.92
CA ASN A 232 -3.43 -6.66 9.23
C ASN A 232 -2.77 -8.03 9.42
N GLU A 233 -1.81 -8.36 8.56
CA GLU A 233 -1.14 -9.67 8.53
C GLU A 233 -0.54 -10.05 9.89
N LYS A 234 -0.11 -9.06 10.68
CA LYS A 234 0.39 -9.28 12.04
C LYS A 234 -0.69 -9.83 12.97
N THR A 235 -1.90 -9.28 12.92
CA THR A 235 -2.98 -9.67 13.84
C THR A 235 -3.97 -10.65 13.23
N ALA A 236 -3.83 -10.97 11.95
CA ALA A 236 -4.68 -11.91 11.23
C ALA A 236 -4.58 -13.33 11.84
N SER A 237 -5.71 -14.04 11.82
CA SER A 237 -5.76 -15.44 12.23
C SER A 237 -5.23 -16.35 11.12
N ILE A 238 -4.91 -17.60 11.45
CA ILE A 238 -4.51 -18.61 10.45
C ILE A 238 -5.56 -18.73 9.31
N PRO A 239 -6.87 -18.89 9.60
CA PRO A 239 -7.89 -18.92 8.56
C PRO A 239 -7.91 -17.69 7.65
N ASP A 240 -7.70 -16.49 8.20
CA ASP A 240 -7.68 -15.28 7.35
C ASP A 240 -6.48 -15.29 6.39
N LEU A 241 -5.31 -15.69 6.87
CA LEU A 241 -4.09 -15.77 6.06
C LEU A 241 -4.24 -16.83 4.95
N GLU A 242 -4.79 -17.99 5.28
CA GLU A 242 -5.12 -19.05 4.29
C GLU A 242 -6.12 -18.55 3.24
N ALA A 243 -7.17 -17.85 3.69
CA ALA A 243 -8.18 -17.30 2.79
C ALA A 243 -7.59 -16.20 1.87
N CYS A 244 -6.64 -15.39 2.37
CA CYS A 244 -5.89 -14.45 1.53
C CYS A 244 -5.09 -15.16 0.45
N LEU A 245 -4.33 -16.20 0.82
CA LEU A 245 -3.55 -16.98 -0.15
C LEU A 245 -4.45 -17.64 -1.19
N LYS A 246 -5.59 -18.18 -0.77
CA LYS A 246 -6.59 -18.75 -1.68
C LYS A 246 -7.10 -17.69 -2.66
N LEU A 247 -7.47 -16.51 -2.17
CA LEU A 247 -7.90 -15.38 -2.99
C LEU A 247 -6.82 -15.00 -4.01
N TYR A 248 -5.58 -14.79 -3.55
CA TYR A 248 -4.47 -14.41 -4.44
C TYR A 248 -4.20 -15.45 -5.51
N LYS A 249 -4.22 -16.75 -5.17
CA LYS A 249 -4.09 -17.84 -6.14
C LYS A 249 -5.22 -17.85 -7.16
N GLN A 250 -6.46 -17.64 -6.73
CA GLN A 250 -7.63 -17.58 -7.62
C GLN A 250 -7.57 -16.36 -8.55
N LEU A 251 -7.13 -15.21 -8.03
CA LEU A 251 -6.93 -14.00 -8.82
C LEU A 251 -5.81 -14.19 -9.84
N ARG A 252 -4.65 -14.72 -9.44
CA ARG A 252 -3.54 -15.04 -10.38
C ARG A 252 -4.05 -15.93 -11.49
N GLY A 253 -4.63 -17.09 -11.16
CA GLY A 253 -5.15 -18.08 -12.12
C GLY A 253 -4.10 -18.73 -13.03
N ASN A 254 -3.07 -17.99 -13.44
CA ASN A 254 -1.90 -18.39 -14.20
C ASN A 254 -0.69 -17.51 -13.81
N GLN A 255 0.46 -17.71 -14.47
CA GLN A 255 1.69 -16.96 -14.18
C GLN A 255 1.74 -15.56 -14.83
N GLU A 256 0.92 -15.32 -15.87
CA GLU A 256 0.94 -14.09 -16.66
C GLU A 256 0.17 -12.94 -15.97
N ARG A 257 -0.99 -13.23 -15.37
CA ARG A 257 -1.87 -12.21 -14.82
C ARG A 257 -1.36 -11.65 -13.51
N GLU A 258 -1.08 -10.36 -13.44
CA GLU A 258 -0.46 -9.75 -12.26
C GLU A 258 -1.40 -9.64 -11.06
N VAL A 259 -0.90 -9.75 -9.84
CA VAL A 259 -1.66 -9.49 -8.61
C VAL A 259 -0.79 -8.69 -7.66
N ILE A 260 -1.23 -7.47 -7.36
CA ILE A 260 -0.52 -6.52 -6.51
C ILE A 260 -1.33 -6.32 -5.23
N ASN A 261 -0.78 -6.70 -4.08
CA ASN A 261 -1.40 -6.35 -2.80
C ASN A 261 -1.06 -4.89 -2.47
N LEU A 262 -2.05 -4.01 -2.36
CA LEU A 262 -1.87 -2.57 -2.10
C LEU A 262 -1.31 -2.28 -0.70
N HIS A 263 -1.58 -3.17 0.25
CA HIS A 263 -1.18 -3.04 1.65
C HIS A 263 -0.78 -4.42 2.18
N GLY A 264 0.47 -4.80 1.93
CA GLY A 264 1.03 -6.08 2.38
C GLY A 264 2.28 -5.92 3.21
N GLY A 265 2.46 -6.85 4.14
CA GLY A 265 3.66 -6.97 4.97
C GLY A 265 4.56 -8.10 4.47
N TYR A 266 5.43 -8.58 5.35
CA TYR A 266 6.39 -9.62 5.00
C TYR A 266 5.72 -10.96 4.66
N PHE A 267 4.53 -11.26 5.20
CA PHE A 267 3.78 -12.45 4.81
C PHE A 267 3.37 -12.39 3.33
N SER A 268 2.88 -11.24 2.85
CA SER A 268 2.61 -11.06 1.41
C SER A 268 3.88 -11.14 0.56
N ILE A 269 5.02 -10.61 1.03
CA ILE A 269 6.30 -10.74 0.32
C ILE A 269 6.67 -12.22 0.18
N LEU A 270 6.57 -13.00 1.27
CA LEU A 270 6.79 -14.45 1.22
C LEU A 270 5.82 -15.14 0.27
N ALA A 271 4.52 -14.82 0.31
CA ALA A 271 3.52 -15.41 -0.58
C ALA A 271 3.80 -15.19 -2.08
N GLY A 272 4.55 -14.14 -2.44
CA GLY A 272 5.03 -13.90 -3.80
C GLY A 272 6.22 -14.77 -4.23
N SER A 273 6.86 -15.49 -3.31
CA SER A 273 7.96 -16.41 -3.60
C SER A 273 7.50 -17.60 -4.47
N PRO A 274 8.33 -18.09 -5.41
CA PRO A 274 8.08 -19.33 -6.13
C PRO A 274 7.70 -20.51 -5.24
N ASP A 275 8.40 -20.67 -4.12
CA ASP A 275 8.23 -21.82 -3.21
C ASP A 275 6.96 -21.72 -2.35
N PHE A 276 6.31 -20.55 -2.32
CA PHE A 276 5.03 -20.35 -1.62
C PHE A 276 3.88 -20.04 -2.59
N GLY A 277 4.02 -20.47 -3.84
CA GLY A 277 2.95 -20.49 -4.83
C GLY A 277 2.89 -19.29 -5.78
N SER A 278 3.85 -18.34 -5.72
CA SER A 278 3.89 -17.15 -6.59
C SER A 278 2.55 -16.39 -6.62
N CYS A 279 1.93 -16.26 -5.45
CA CYS A 279 0.57 -15.75 -5.31
C CYS A 279 0.45 -14.25 -5.68
N LEU A 280 1.56 -13.51 -5.57
CA LEU A 280 1.62 -12.07 -5.81
C LEU A 280 2.78 -11.75 -6.74
N THR A 281 2.57 -10.82 -7.65
CA THR A 281 3.64 -10.25 -8.49
C THR A 281 4.30 -9.06 -7.81
N ALA A 282 3.56 -8.36 -6.96
CA ALA A 282 4.06 -7.20 -6.23
C ALA A 282 3.37 -7.04 -4.87
N VAL A 283 4.09 -6.41 -3.96
CA VAL A 283 3.57 -5.95 -2.68
C VAL A 283 3.82 -4.46 -2.55
N CYS A 284 2.78 -3.72 -2.24
CA CYS A 284 2.82 -2.29 -2.03
C CYS A 284 2.72 -1.96 -0.55
N HIS A 285 3.41 -0.89 -0.16
CA HIS A 285 3.33 -0.30 1.17
C HIS A 285 3.35 1.24 1.09
N GLY A 286 2.99 1.92 2.17
CA GLY A 286 3.12 3.37 2.30
C GLY A 286 4.35 3.77 3.12
N PRO A 287 4.94 4.95 2.88
CA PRO A 287 5.96 5.50 3.77
C PRO A 287 5.45 5.61 5.21
N GLU A 288 4.37 6.36 5.44
CA GLU A 288 3.87 6.66 6.79
C GLU A 288 2.98 5.54 7.37
N TYR A 289 2.02 5.02 6.60
CA TYR A 289 1.08 3.99 7.09
C TYR A 289 1.61 2.55 6.98
N GLY A 290 2.74 2.33 6.28
CA GLY A 290 3.38 1.03 6.19
C GLY A 290 2.53 -0.01 5.44
N GLU A 291 2.29 -1.13 6.10
CA GLU A 291 1.81 -2.39 5.49
C GLU A 291 0.29 -2.59 5.61
N SER A 292 -0.43 -1.70 6.28
CA SER A 292 -1.88 -1.83 6.50
C SER A 292 -2.53 -0.46 6.51
N ARG A 293 -3.68 -0.34 5.84
CA ARG A 293 -4.42 0.91 5.70
C ARG A 293 -5.91 0.61 5.63
N ALA A 294 -6.70 1.36 6.40
CA ALA A 294 -8.15 1.30 6.32
C ALA A 294 -8.65 2.03 5.07
N VAL A 295 -9.69 1.48 4.41
CA VAL A 295 -10.31 2.08 3.21
C VAL A 295 -10.79 3.49 3.50
N VAL A 296 -11.57 3.61 4.56
CA VAL A 296 -11.95 4.91 5.11
C VAL A 296 -11.00 5.23 6.26
N PRO A 297 -10.16 6.27 6.16
CA PRO A 297 -9.22 6.59 7.22
C PRO A 297 -9.97 6.93 8.52
N VAL A 298 -9.82 6.09 9.54
CA VAL A 298 -10.18 6.44 10.91
C VAL A 298 -9.22 7.53 11.40
N GLY A 299 -9.74 8.55 12.09
CA GLY A 299 -9.00 9.78 12.42
C GLY A 299 -7.58 9.53 12.93
N GLY A 300 -6.65 10.41 12.51
CA GLY A 300 -5.22 10.27 12.81
C GLY A 300 -4.97 10.06 14.30
N GLY A 301 -4.48 8.88 14.66
CA GLY A 301 -4.02 8.58 16.02
C GLY A 301 -2.92 9.54 16.45
N ILE A 302 -2.63 9.56 17.75
CA ILE A 302 -1.50 10.33 18.27
C ILE A 302 -0.23 9.83 17.58
N PRO A 303 0.54 10.70 16.92
CA PRO A 303 1.76 10.28 16.24
C PRO A 303 2.73 9.64 17.25
N THR A 304 3.19 8.43 16.96
CA THR A 304 4.21 7.73 17.74
C THR A 304 5.32 7.28 16.81
N SER A 305 6.59 7.51 17.17
CA SER A 305 7.70 6.85 16.46
C SER A 305 7.65 5.35 16.73
N LYS A 306 7.68 4.58 15.64
CA LYS A 306 7.72 3.13 15.69
C LYS A 306 8.97 2.65 14.99
N PHE A 307 9.81 1.91 15.70
CA PHE A 307 11.00 1.28 15.13
C PHE A 307 10.61 -0.03 14.47
N TYR A 308 11.06 -0.27 13.24
CA TYR A 308 10.84 -1.54 12.57
C TYR A 308 11.84 -2.57 13.09
N VAL A 309 11.39 -3.64 13.75
CA VAL A 309 12.30 -4.71 14.20
C VAL A 309 12.41 -5.73 13.07
N PRO A 310 13.57 -5.87 12.37
CA PRO A 310 13.67 -6.69 11.16
C PRO A 310 13.25 -8.14 11.37
N ASP A 311 13.75 -8.80 12.42
CA ASP A 311 13.41 -10.20 12.72
C ASP A 311 11.95 -10.39 13.15
N MET A 312 11.27 -9.33 13.61
CA MET A 312 9.83 -9.37 13.87
C MET A 312 9.01 -9.03 12.64
N HIS A 313 9.61 -8.47 11.60
CA HIS A 313 8.89 -7.90 10.46
C HIS A 313 7.77 -6.94 10.89
N SER A 314 8.02 -6.10 11.90
CA SER A 314 6.98 -5.27 12.49
C SER A 314 7.45 -3.92 13.03
N ARG A 315 6.58 -2.91 12.94
CA ARG A 315 6.76 -1.57 13.52
C ARG A 315 6.31 -1.57 14.98
N GLU A 316 7.27 -1.52 15.90
CA GLU A 316 7.05 -1.57 17.34
C GLU A 316 7.33 -0.22 18.01
N LYS A 317 6.73 0.02 19.18
CA LYS A 317 6.97 1.27 19.90
C LYS A 317 8.41 1.30 20.39
N TYR A 318 9.04 2.47 20.28
CA TYR A 318 10.43 2.67 20.74
C TYR A 318 10.70 2.14 22.16
N ARG A 319 9.78 2.38 23.11
CA ARG A 319 9.94 1.95 24.51
C ARG A 319 10.02 0.43 24.65
N ASP A 320 9.19 -0.29 23.89
CA ASP A 320 9.16 -1.75 23.92
C ASP A 320 10.48 -2.29 23.32
N CYS A 321 10.92 -1.73 22.18
CA CYS A 321 12.22 -2.05 21.59
C CYS A 321 13.38 -1.78 22.55
N LEU A 322 13.41 -0.62 23.19
CA LEU A 322 14.46 -0.24 24.14
C LEU A 322 14.55 -1.24 25.29
N GLN A 323 13.40 -1.65 25.85
CA GLN A 323 13.34 -2.64 26.92
C GLN A 323 13.88 -3.99 26.45
N TRP A 324 13.40 -4.51 25.31
CA TRP A 324 13.83 -5.78 24.76
C TRP A 324 15.32 -5.79 24.44
N PHE A 325 15.81 -4.76 23.77
CA PHE A 325 17.20 -4.70 23.31
C PHE A 325 18.18 -4.56 24.50
N ASN A 326 17.83 -3.82 25.54
CA ASN A 326 18.62 -3.79 26.78
C ASN A 326 18.60 -5.13 27.52
N THR A 327 17.43 -5.77 27.61
CA THR A 327 17.27 -7.07 28.29
C THR A 327 18.12 -8.15 27.62
N ALA A 328 18.22 -8.11 26.29
CA ALA A 328 19.03 -9.03 25.50
C ALA A 328 20.52 -8.62 25.38
N GLY A 329 20.92 -7.48 25.94
CA GLY A 329 22.28 -6.92 25.81
C GLY A 329 22.64 -6.43 24.41
N TRP A 330 21.65 -6.25 23.53
CA TRP A 330 21.86 -5.83 22.14
C TRP A 330 22.23 -4.35 21.97
N LEU A 331 22.10 -3.55 23.04
CA LEU A 331 22.54 -2.16 23.09
C LEU A 331 23.85 -1.97 23.88
N ASN A 332 24.57 -3.05 24.22
CA ASN A 332 25.85 -2.93 24.94
C ASN A 332 26.93 -2.25 24.09
N ASP A 333 26.95 -2.51 22.78
CA ASP A 333 27.87 -1.91 21.82
C ASP A 333 27.26 -1.91 20.41
N ALA A 334 27.77 -1.04 19.53
CA ALA A 334 27.24 -0.90 18.17
C ALA A 334 27.43 -2.16 17.30
N THR A 335 28.49 -2.95 17.53
CA THR A 335 28.72 -4.20 16.76
C THR A 335 27.65 -5.22 17.09
N THR A 336 27.34 -5.38 18.38
CA THR A 336 26.26 -6.24 18.83
C THR A 336 24.91 -5.75 18.31
N PHE A 337 24.61 -4.44 18.34
CA PHE A 337 23.38 -3.92 17.74
C PHE A 337 23.28 -4.25 16.23
N HIS A 338 24.37 -4.04 15.48
CA HIS A 338 24.33 -4.26 14.03
C HIS A 338 24.21 -5.74 13.64
N ARG A 339 24.70 -6.65 14.49
CA ARG A 339 24.55 -8.09 14.32
C ARG A 339 23.17 -8.58 14.76
N GLU A 340 22.69 -8.11 15.92
CA GLU A 340 21.50 -8.66 16.57
C GLU A 340 20.20 -7.90 16.29
N VAL A 341 20.26 -6.64 15.87
CA VAL A 341 19.06 -5.82 15.62
C VAL A 341 19.00 -5.38 14.17
N CYS A 342 19.96 -4.58 13.71
CA CYS A 342 19.98 -4.11 12.33
C CYS A 342 21.32 -3.53 11.89
N GLY A 343 21.86 -4.08 10.81
CA GLY A 343 23.08 -3.61 10.14
C GLY A 343 22.84 -2.70 8.92
N CYS A 344 21.65 -2.11 8.74
CA CYS A 344 21.39 -1.26 7.58
C CYS A 344 22.22 0.03 7.62
N GLU A 345 22.49 0.60 6.44
CA GLU A 345 23.33 1.80 6.30
C GLU A 345 22.78 2.99 7.09
N HIS A 346 21.46 3.10 7.21
CA HIS A 346 20.85 4.16 8.00
C HIS A 346 21.07 3.98 9.51
N CYS A 347 20.93 2.76 10.03
CA CYS A 347 21.21 2.46 11.43
C CYS A 347 22.68 2.71 11.76
N LYS A 348 23.61 2.29 10.89
CA LYS A 348 25.05 2.59 11.05
C LYS A 348 25.30 4.11 11.13
N LYS A 349 24.67 4.88 10.25
CA LYS A 349 24.77 6.35 10.23
C LYS A 349 24.21 7.00 11.49
N VAL A 350 23.01 6.60 11.93
CA VAL A 350 22.34 7.22 13.08
C VAL A 350 23.03 6.87 14.40
N LEU A 351 23.45 5.61 14.56
CA LEU A 351 24.17 5.17 15.75
C LEU A 351 25.59 5.72 15.79
N SER A 352 26.27 5.81 14.65
CA SER A 352 27.61 6.37 14.52
C SER A 352 28.62 5.76 15.51
N GLY A 353 28.52 4.44 15.74
CA GLY A 353 29.39 3.70 16.65
C GLY A 353 29.00 3.74 18.13
N ASP A 354 27.96 4.49 18.50
CA ASP A 354 27.48 4.60 19.89
C ASP A 354 26.02 4.10 20.01
N PRO A 355 25.74 2.98 20.70
CA PRO A 355 24.39 2.46 20.86
C PRO A 355 23.47 3.38 21.69
N ALA A 356 23.99 4.32 22.48
CA ALA A 356 23.17 5.30 23.19
C ALA A 356 22.38 6.21 22.22
N ASN A 357 22.89 6.38 20.99
CA ASN A 357 22.19 7.09 19.92
C ASN A 357 20.92 6.39 19.44
N PHE A 358 20.59 5.18 19.93
CA PHE A 358 19.29 4.55 19.65
C PHE A 358 18.11 5.44 20.08
N VAL A 359 18.32 6.34 21.05
CA VAL A 359 17.36 7.39 21.45
C VAL A 359 16.83 8.22 20.28
N LYS A 360 17.61 8.39 19.20
CA LYS A 360 17.23 9.15 17.99
C LYS A 360 16.12 8.49 17.16
N PHE A 361 15.68 7.29 17.52
CA PHE A 361 14.54 6.60 16.90
C PHE A 361 13.22 6.78 17.67
N GLY A 362 13.20 7.46 18.82
CA GLY A 362 11.94 7.68 19.53
C GLY A 362 12.02 8.02 21.02
N GLY A 363 13.20 8.35 21.55
CA GLY A 363 13.42 8.70 22.95
C GLY A 363 13.68 10.20 23.23
N GLU A 364 13.86 11.03 22.20
CA GLU A 364 14.08 12.48 22.31
C GLU A 364 12.77 13.28 22.32
N GLY A 365 11.68 12.69 21.83
CA GLY A 365 10.37 13.33 21.76
C GLY A 365 9.82 13.82 23.11
N SER A 366 9.13 14.97 23.09
CA SER A 366 8.55 15.58 24.30
C SER A 366 7.34 14.81 24.83
N VAL A 367 7.20 14.73 26.15
CA VAL A 367 5.98 14.24 26.81
C VAL A 367 5.06 15.43 27.10
N ARG A 368 3.82 15.37 26.62
CA ARG A 368 2.77 16.34 26.96
C ARG A 368 1.66 15.65 27.73
N THR A 369 1.27 16.26 28.84
CA THR A 369 0.12 15.82 29.64
C THR A 369 -1.15 16.41 29.03
N ILE A 370 -2.05 15.55 28.54
CA ILE A 370 -3.32 15.96 27.97
C ILE A 370 -4.46 15.43 28.84
N GLN A 371 -5.37 16.31 29.23
CA GLN A 371 -6.60 15.92 29.89
C GLN A 371 -7.63 15.45 28.85
N ARG A 372 -8.04 14.18 28.95
CA ARG A 372 -9.12 13.58 28.15
C ARG A 372 -10.30 13.26 29.08
N GLY A 373 -11.25 14.19 29.15
CA GLY A 373 -12.38 14.08 30.06
C GLY A 373 -11.92 14.12 31.53
N LYS A 374 -12.25 13.08 32.30
CA LYS A 374 -11.82 12.94 33.71
C LYS A 374 -10.42 12.32 33.86
N THR A 375 -9.78 11.90 32.77
CA THR A 375 -8.51 11.16 32.80
C THR A 375 -7.37 12.02 32.29
N VAL A 376 -6.23 11.96 32.97
CA VAL A 376 -4.99 12.60 32.53
C VAL A 376 -4.13 11.56 31.81
N VAL A 377 -3.71 11.88 30.59
CA VAL A 377 -2.88 10.98 29.78
C VAL A 377 -1.59 11.70 29.38
N ASN A 378 -0.45 11.08 29.69
CA ASN A 378 0.85 11.54 29.20
C ASN A 378 1.10 10.96 27.81
N LEU A 379 1.30 11.85 26.84
CA LEU A 379 1.52 11.50 25.45
C LEU A 379 2.91 11.90 25.01
N GLN A 380 3.65 10.94 24.46
CA GLN A 380 4.95 11.21 23.85
C GLN A 380 4.74 11.62 22.39
N PHE A 381 5.23 12.80 22.03
CA PHE A 381 5.19 13.33 20.68
C PHE A 381 6.57 13.22 20.06
N PRO A 382 6.73 12.46 18.96
CA PRO A 382 8.03 12.30 18.33
C PRO A 382 8.48 13.56 17.60
N THR A 383 9.79 13.78 17.55
CA THR A 383 10.42 14.81 16.74
C THR A 383 10.30 14.46 15.25
N LYS A 384 10.54 15.45 14.37
CA LYS A 384 10.58 15.22 12.93
C LYS A 384 11.72 14.26 12.55
N GLU A 385 12.86 14.39 13.21
CA GLU A 385 14.05 13.57 12.96
C GLU A 385 13.83 12.12 13.37
N GLU A 386 13.19 11.87 14.51
CA GLU A 386 12.83 10.50 14.93
C GLU A 386 11.93 9.81 13.90
N LYS A 387 10.94 10.52 13.36
CA LYS A 387 10.07 9.97 12.31
C LYS A 387 10.85 9.63 11.04
N VAL A 388 11.71 10.56 10.59
CA VAL A 388 12.57 10.34 9.41
C VAL A 388 13.51 9.16 9.63
N ASN A 389 14.09 9.03 10.83
CA ASN A 389 14.99 7.93 11.14
C ASN A 389 14.28 6.57 11.11
N CYS A 390 13.11 6.48 11.75
CA CYS A 390 12.27 5.28 11.70
C CYS A 390 11.85 4.94 10.27
N LEU A 391 11.47 5.92 9.47
CA LEU A 391 11.02 5.73 8.09
C LEU A 391 12.15 5.24 7.19
N LYS A 392 13.32 5.88 7.24
CA LYS A 392 14.49 5.48 6.44
C LYS A 392 15.08 4.14 6.86
N HIS A 393 14.99 3.79 8.14
CA HIS A 393 15.28 2.43 8.59
C HIS A 393 14.27 1.43 8.01
N TYR A 394 12.96 1.71 8.12
CA TYR A 394 11.91 0.86 7.55
C TYR A 394 12.09 0.60 6.06
N LEU A 395 12.34 1.63 5.25
CA LEU A 395 12.51 1.48 3.79
C LEU A 395 13.75 0.66 3.42
N ASN A 396 14.85 0.80 4.18
CA ASN A 396 16.02 -0.07 4.04
C ASN A 396 15.67 -1.54 4.30
N THR A 397 14.97 -1.80 5.42
CA THR A 397 14.60 -3.16 5.79
C THR A 397 13.64 -3.76 4.77
N LYS A 398 12.66 -3.00 4.27
CA LYS A 398 11.76 -3.47 3.20
C LYS A 398 12.48 -3.83 1.92
N ASN A 399 13.42 -2.99 1.48
CA ASN A 399 14.25 -3.34 0.33
C ASN A 399 15.04 -4.64 0.57
N ALA A 400 15.62 -4.81 1.76
CA ALA A 400 16.34 -6.04 2.12
C ALA A 400 15.43 -7.28 2.21
N GLU A 401 14.19 -7.14 2.69
CA GLU A 401 13.20 -8.23 2.72
C GLU A 401 12.84 -8.73 1.31
N HIS A 402 12.60 -7.82 0.37
CA HIS A 402 12.34 -8.18 -1.03
C HIS A 402 13.57 -8.87 -1.66
N GLN A 403 14.78 -8.36 -1.43
CA GLN A 403 16.01 -8.97 -1.91
C GLN A 403 16.23 -10.37 -1.30
N LYS A 404 15.98 -10.53 -0.01
CA LYS A 404 16.08 -11.80 0.69
C LYS A 404 15.14 -12.85 0.08
N VAL A 405 13.86 -12.52 -0.12
CA VAL A 405 12.90 -13.45 -0.75
C VAL A 405 13.24 -13.74 -2.21
N ALA A 406 13.89 -12.81 -2.92
CA ALA A 406 14.37 -13.06 -4.28
C ALA A 406 15.58 -14.01 -4.36
N THR A 407 16.31 -14.20 -3.26
CA THR A 407 17.58 -14.96 -3.24
C THR A 407 17.49 -16.29 -2.49
N LEU A 408 16.64 -16.38 -1.47
CA LEU A 408 16.48 -17.57 -0.65
C LEU A 408 15.34 -18.46 -1.15
N ASN A 409 15.51 -19.77 -1.00
CA ASN A 409 14.42 -20.71 -1.22
C ASN A 409 13.49 -20.81 -0.01
N GLY A 410 12.34 -21.45 -0.18
CA GLY A 410 11.29 -21.58 0.82
C GLY A 410 11.76 -22.26 2.11
N GLN A 411 12.62 -23.28 2.01
CA GLN A 411 13.18 -23.92 3.20
C GLN A 411 14.05 -22.96 4.01
N GLN A 412 14.90 -22.17 3.34
CA GLN A 412 15.72 -21.15 3.98
C GLN A 412 14.87 -20.03 4.59
N LEU A 413 13.79 -19.61 3.91
CA LEU A 413 12.85 -18.61 4.42
C LEU A 413 12.08 -19.10 5.66
N LEU A 414 11.64 -20.37 5.67
CA LEU A 414 11.00 -20.97 6.85
C LEU A 414 11.99 -21.16 8.02
N ALA A 415 13.24 -21.54 7.71
CA ALA A 415 14.30 -21.66 8.70
C ALA A 415 14.63 -20.30 9.33
N ASP A 416 14.65 -19.24 8.52
CA ASP A 416 14.85 -17.88 8.98
C ASP A 416 13.71 -17.37 9.89
N LEU A 417 12.45 -17.61 9.54
CA LEU A 417 11.32 -17.35 10.44
C LEU A 417 11.45 -18.11 11.77
N THR A 418 11.92 -19.36 11.71
CA THR A 418 12.15 -20.19 12.91
C THR A 418 13.27 -19.59 13.77
N ALA A 419 14.38 -19.19 13.16
CA ALA A 419 15.50 -18.56 13.85
C ALA A 419 15.08 -17.23 14.50
N ALA A 420 14.27 -16.42 13.82
CA ALA A 420 13.71 -15.19 14.37
C ALA A 420 12.81 -15.48 15.59
N ILE A 421 11.93 -16.49 15.50
CA ILE A 421 11.09 -16.93 16.63
C ILE A 421 11.96 -17.35 17.82
N ASP A 422 12.95 -18.20 17.60
CA ASP A 422 13.79 -18.74 18.68
C ASP A 422 14.64 -17.65 19.34
N LYS A 423 15.13 -16.69 18.55
CA LYS A 423 15.88 -15.52 19.03
C LYS A 423 15.02 -14.58 19.85
N LEU A 424 13.82 -14.26 19.39
CA LEU A 424 12.98 -13.20 19.99
C LEU A 424 12.12 -13.71 21.14
N LYS A 425 11.66 -14.96 21.10
CA LYS A 425 10.81 -15.56 22.14
C LYS A 425 11.31 -15.36 23.57
N PRO A 426 12.60 -15.61 23.91
CA PRO A 426 13.09 -15.42 25.28
C PRO A 426 13.17 -13.93 25.68
N VAL A 427 13.21 -13.00 24.72
CA VAL A 427 13.37 -11.57 24.98
C VAL A 427 12.03 -10.86 25.10
N THR A 428 11.10 -11.18 24.19
CA THR A 428 9.84 -10.43 24.05
C THR A 428 8.65 -11.22 24.57
N GLY A 429 8.77 -12.53 24.72
CA GLY A 429 7.64 -13.43 24.94
C GLY A 429 6.90 -13.76 23.64
N ILE A 430 6.15 -14.86 23.68
CA ILE A 430 5.49 -15.45 22.50
C ILE A 430 4.37 -14.56 21.93
N GLU A 431 3.73 -13.74 22.76
CA GLU A 431 2.59 -12.91 22.35
C GLU A 431 2.99 -11.89 21.28
N TYR A 432 4.15 -11.25 21.44
CA TYR A 432 4.68 -10.23 20.52
C TYR A 432 5.15 -10.78 19.17
N ILE A 433 5.46 -12.07 19.09
CA ILE A 433 5.92 -12.74 17.87
C ILE A 433 4.94 -13.82 17.39
N SER A 434 3.73 -13.83 17.92
CA SER A 434 2.72 -14.84 17.60
C SER A 434 2.35 -14.87 16.12
N HIS A 435 2.52 -13.74 15.42
CA HIS A 435 2.32 -13.64 13.98
C HIS A 435 3.35 -14.43 13.18
N LEU A 436 4.63 -14.43 13.59
CA LEU A 436 5.67 -15.24 12.93
C LEU A 436 5.32 -16.73 13.00
N VAL A 437 4.77 -17.19 14.13
CA VAL A 437 4.33 -18.57 14.31
C VAL A 437 3.16 -18.89 13.38
N ARG A 438 2.16 -17.99 13.29
CA ARG A 438 1.02 -18.15 12.37
C ARG A 438 1.47 -18.17 10.92
N TRP A 439 2.32 -17.24 10.51
CA TRP A 439 2.85 -17.15 9.14
C TRP A 439 3.62 -18.40 8.77
N ARG A 440 4.54 -18.85 9.62
CA ARG A 440 5.29 -20.10 9.41
C ARG A 440 4.35 -21.29 9.26
N CYS A 441 3.34 -21.41 10.12
CA CYS A 441 2.35 -22.50 10.06
C CYS A 441 1.65 -22.52 8.70
N VAL A 442 1.11 -21.38 8.26
CA VAL A 442 0.38 -21.25 7.00
C VAL A 442 1.29 -21.54 5.80
N LEU A 443 2.49 -20.95 5.77
CA LEU A 443 3.44 -21.10 4.66
C LEU A 443 4.03 -22.51 4.57
N SER A 444 4.18 -23.21 5.70
CA SER A 444 4.64 -24.61 5.71
C SER A 444 3.61 -25.61 5.20
N GLY A 445 2.34 -25.19 5.08
CA GLY A 445 1.26 -26.02 4.55
C GLY A 445 0.99 -25.83 3.05
N LEU A 446 1.73 -24.94 2.38
CA LEU A 446 1.69 -24.73 0.93
C LEU A 446 2.69 -25.65 0.23
#